data_AF-A0A537Y9I5-F1
#
_entry.id   AF-A0A537Y9I5-F1
#
_cell.length_a   1.000
_cell.length_b   1.000
_cell.length_c   1.000
_cell.angle_alpha   90.00
_cell.angle_beta   90.00
_cell.angle_gamma   90.00
#
_symmetry.space_group_name_H-M   'P 1'
#
loop_
_entity.id
_entity.type
_entity.pdbx_description
1 polymer ?
#
loop_
_entity_poly.entity_id
_entity_poly.type
_entity_poly.pdbx_seq_one_letter_code
_entity_poly.pdbx_strand_id
1 'polypeptide(L)'
;MKLETPTPTDFSDEQKRYLEGFMSGLQIARVGRDIGVAGAGVATDNAEPTGPDAAHLKAQDKVTASGKKLADQERFKREGHPFDAYERLKDQARHNTPPTPPDNFRWRYYGLFYVAPAQNSYMCRLRMPNSILKHWQFSGLADLAESYGGGYTHVTTRANIQIREIE
;
A
#
# COMPACT_ATOMS: atom_id res chain seq x y z
N MET A 1 -46.76 51.64 11.24
CA MET A 1 -46.71 50.17 11.32
C MET A 1 -45.38 49.81 11.98
N LYS A 2 -45.38 49.56 13.29
CA LYS A 2 -44.15 49.20 14.04
C LYS A 2 -43.96 47.69 13.92
N LEU A 3 -42.83 47.25 13.39
CA LEU A 3 -42.43 45.85 13.31
C LEU A 3 -41.84 45.45 14.67
N GLU A 4 -42.41 44.44 15.30
CA GLU A 4 -41.86 43.79 16.49
C GLU A 4 -40.65 42.95 16.08
N THR A 5 -39.48 43.25 16.64
CA THR A 5 -38.27 42.41 16.53
C THR A 5 -38.42 41.18 17.44
N PRO A 6 -38.17 39.96 16.96
CA PRO A 6 -38.23 38.78 17.81
C PRO A 6 -37.07 38.79 18.81
N THR A 7 -37.39 38.63 20.09
CA THR A 7 -36.43 38.43 21.18
C THR A 7 -35.53 37.22 20.90
N PRO A 8 -34.22 37.28 21.19
CA PRO A 8 -33.34 36.12 21.10
C PRO A 8 -33.85 35.04 22.05
N THR A 9 -34.24 33.89 21.52
CA THR A 9 -34.52 32.70 22.32
C THR A 9 -33.23 32.30 23.04
N ASP A 10 -33.19 32.56 24.35
CA ASP A 10 -32.11 32.11 25.23
C ASP A 10 -32.03 30.58 25.22
N PHE A 11 -30.81 30.05 25.34
CA PHE A 11 -30.62 28.61 25.46
C PHE A 11 -31.30 28.09 26.73
N SER A 12 -31.98 26.95 26.61
CA SER A 12 -32.48 26.20 27.77
C SER A 12 -31.32 25.75 28.67
N ASP A 13 -31.62 25.50 29.94
CA ASP A 13 -30.60 25.07 30.92
C ASP A 13 -29.94 23.74 30.53
N GLU A 14 -30.66 22.86 29.82
CA GLU A 14 -30.13 21.62 29.29
C GLU A 14 -29.15 21.86 28.14
N GLN A 15 -29.47 22.78 27.22
CA GLN A 15 -28.56 23.17 26.13
C GLN A 15 -27.29 23.83 26.67
N LYS A 16 -27.39 24.66 27.72
CA LYS A 16 -26.24 25.26 28.38
C LYS A 16 -25.34 24.20 29.02
N ARG A 17 -25.91 23.26 29.78
CA ARG A 17 -25.16 22.14 30.39
C ARG A 17 -24.51 21.23 29.36
N TYR A 18 -25.19 20.96 28.24
CA TYR A 18 -24.62 20.18 27.14
C TYR A 18 -23.43 20.90 26.50
N LEU A 19 -23.55 22.21 26.23
CA LEU A 19 -22.46 23.00 25.66
C LEU A 19 -21.28 23.13 26.62
N GLU A 20 -21.52 23.29 27.92
CA GLU A 20 -20.47 23.25 28.96
C GLU A 20 -19.76 21.89 29.01
N GLY A 21 -20.51 20.79 28.97
CA GLY A 21 -19.98 19.43 28.87
C GLY A 21 -19.14 19.20 27.60
N PHE A 22 -19.64 19.67 26.46
CA PHE A 22 -18.93 19.58 25.19
C PHE A 22 -17.66 20.42 25.17
N MET A 23 -17.71 21.67 25.65
CA MET A 23 -16.55 22.57 25.70
C MET A 23 -15.50 22.09 26.70
N SER A 24 -15.91 21.58 27.87
CA SER A 24 -14.99 20.97 28.83
C SER A 24 -14.31 19.72 28.25
N GLY A 25 -15.05 18.85 27.54
CA GLY A 25 -14.48 17.72 26.83
C GLY A 25 -13.50 18.12 25.73
N LEU A 26 -13.80 19.19 24.98
CA LEU A 26 -12.91 19.75 23.96
C LEU A 26 -11.65 20.39 24.55
N GLN A 27 -11.77 21.05 25.71
CA GLN A 27 -10.63 21.60 26.45
C GLN A 27 -9.76 20.51 27.06
N ILE A 28 -10.34 19.42 27.59
CA ILE A 28 -9.56 18.26 28.05
C ILE A 28 -8.85 17.60 26.87
N ALA A 29 -9.49 17.49 25.70
CA ALA A 29 -8.84 16.98 24.48
C ALA A 29 -7.72 17.92 23.97
N ARG A 30 -7.85 19.23 24.18
CA ARG A 30 -6.79 20.22 23.86
C ARG A 30 -5.67 20.23 24.90
N VAL A 31 -5.96 20.16 26.19
CA VAL A 31 -4.95 20.07 27.26
C VAL A 31 -4.24 18.70 27.22
N GLY A 32 -4.93 17.63 26.85
CA GLY A 32 -4.31 16.34 26.52
C GLY A 32 -3.40 16.40 25.29
N ARG A 33 -3.64 17.34 24.35
CA ARG A 33 -2.69 17.68 23.28
C ARG A 33 -1.58 18.63 23.74
N ASP A 34 -1.87 19.61 24.59
CA ASP A 34 -0.91 20.67 24.97
C ASP A 34 0.04 20.23 26.09
N ILE A 35 -0.35 19.30 26.96
CA ILE A 35 0.59 18.54 27.82
C ILE A 35 1.51 17.65 26.96
N GLY A 36 1.08 17.31 25.74
CA GLY A 36 1.90 16.69 24.71
C GLY A 36 2.73 17.65 23.84
N VAL A 37 2.62 18.97 24.02
CA VAL A 37 3.26 19.96 23.11
C VAL A 37 4.17 20.97 23.83
N ALA A 38 4.07 21.17 25.14
CA ALA A 38 4.89 22.17 25.85
C ALA A 38 6.17 21.64 26.55
N GLY A 39 6.55 20.39 26.32
CA GLY A 39 7.75 19.82 26.98
C GLY A 39 8.30 18.52 26.40
N ALA A 40 7.73 18.04 25.28
CA ALA A 40 8.27 16.90 24.57
C ALA A 40 8.96 17.41 23.31
N GLY A 41 10.29 17.58 23.37
CA GLY A 41 11.07 17.26 22.17
C GLY A 41 10.56 15.90 21.70
N VAL A 42 10.21 15.79 20.43
CA VAL A 42 9.56 14.62 19.82
C VAL A 42 10.23 13.35 20.34
N ALA A 43 9.71 12.81 21.43
CA ALA A 43 9.93 11.44 21.78
C ALA A 43 9.11 10.72 20.72
N THR A 44 9.78 10.40 19.62
CA THR A 44 9.41 9.22 18.87
C THR A 44 9.38 8.13 19.92
N ASP A 45 8.21 7.82 20.47
CA ASP A 45 8.01 6.53 21.08
C ASP A 45 8.44 5.57 19.98
N ASN A 46 9.65 5.03 20.14
CA ASN A 46 10.19 3.95 19.34
C ASN A 46 9.38 2.73 19.74
N ALA A 47 8.07 2.76 19.46
CA ALA A 47 7.20 1.62 19.59
C ALA A 47 7.84 0.56 18.72
N GLU A 48 8.35 -0.50 19.37
CA GLU A 48 9.02 -1.55 18.63
C GLU A 48 8.06 -2.05 17.55
N PRO A 49 8.52 -2.18 16.30
CA PRO A 49 7.70 -2.79 15.27
C PRO A 49 7.18 -4.14 15.77
N THR A 50 5.87 -4.33 15.72
CA THR A 50 5.20 -5.58 16.08
C THR A 50 4.56 -6.22 14.84
N GLY A 51 4.28 -7.52 14.91
CA GLY A 51 3.66 -8.27 13.82
C GLY A 51 4.65 -8.93 12.84
N PRO A 52 4.15 -9.44 11.70
CA PRO A 52 4.96 -10.24 10.76
C PRO A 52 6.14 -9.49 10.15
N ASP A 53 5.97 -8.19 9.91
CA ASP A 53 6.99 -7.34 9.27
C ASP A 53 8.03 -6.78 10.26
N ALA A 54 7.83 -7.01 11.57
CA ALA A 54 8.69 -6.47 12.62
C ALA A 54 10.17 -6.77 12.42
N ALA A 55 10.51 -8.00 12.04
CA ALA A 55 11.90 -8.42 11.83
C ALA A 55 12.56 -7.63 10.68
N HIS A 56 11.81 -7.38 9.60
CA HIS A 56 12.29 -6.62 8.46
C HIS A 56 12.48 -5.13 8.81
N LEU A 57 11.50 -4.53 9.51
CA LEU A 57 11.56 -3.14 9.94
C LEU A 57 12.74 -2.89 10.89
N LYS A 58 12.91 -3.74 11.91
CA LYS A 58 14.05 -3.68 12.84
C LYS A 58 15.40 -3.82 12.12
N ALA A 59 15.49 -4.69 11.12
CA ALA A 59 16.72 -4.83 10.33
C ALA A 59 17.02 -3.57 9.51
N GLN A 60 16.01 -2.97 8.89
CA GLN A 60 16.15 -1.71 8.15
C GLN A 60 16.57 -0.56 9.09
N ASP A 61 15.94 -0.45 10.25
CA ASP A 61 16.24 0.56 11.28
C ASP A 61 17.69 0.45 11.76
N LYS A 62 18.16 -0.77 11.99
CA LYS A 62 19.57 -1.02 12.36
C LYS A 62 20.54 -0.52 11.29
N VAL A 63 20.23 -0.73 10.00
CA VAL A 63 21.08 -0.26 8.90
C VAL A 63 21.09 1.27 8.85
N THR A 64 19.93 1.91 8.93
CA THR A 64 19.84 3.38 8.91
C THR A 64 20.48 4.01 10.14
N ALA A 65 20.32 3.42 11.32
CA ALA A 65 20.95 3.87 12.56
C ALA A 65 22.48 3.76 12.51
N SER A 66 23.02 2.82 11.74
CA SER A 66 24.47 2.71 11.48
C SER A 66 25.00 3.75 10.46
N GLY A 67 24.17 4.70 10.01
CA GLY A 67 24.52 5.71 9.03
C GLY A 67 24.61 5.19 7.59
N LYS A 68 24.17 3.94 7.33
CA LYS A 68 24.20 3.31 6.01
C LYS A 68 22.90 3.54 5.26
N LYS A 69 22.98 3.57 3.93
CA LYS A 69 21.82 3.71 3.04
C LYS A 69 21.18 2.35 2.77
N LEU A 70 19.85 2.29 2.81
CA LEU A 70 19.09 1.13 2.37
C LEU A 70 19.17 0.97 0.85
N ALA A 71 19.20 -0.28 0.38
CA ALA A 71 18.96 -0.59 -1.02
C ALA A 71 17.56 -0.10 -1.44
N ASP A 72 17.39 0.23 -2.72
CA ASP A 72 16.14 0.79 -3.23
C ASP A 72 14.95 -0.14 -2.95
N GLN A 73 15.14 -1.45 -3.09
CA GLN A 73 14.12 -2.46 -2.82
C GLN A 73 13.70 -2.50 -1.35
N GLU A 74 14.62 -2.30 -0.41
CA GLU A 74 14.31 -2.21 1.01
C GLU A 74 13.51 -0.94 1.33
N ARG A 75 13.89 0.18 0.68
CA ARG A 75 13.11 1.41 0.77
C ARG A 75 11.70 1.23 0.21
N PHE A 76 11.53 0.60 -0.95
CA PHE A 76 10.21 0.37 -1.56
C PHE A 76 9.31 -0.47 -0.67
N LYS A 77 9.85 -1.51 -0.01
CA LYS A 77 9.09 -2.30 0.97
C LYS A 77 8.69 -1.49 2.19
N ARG A 78 9.58 -0.59 2.66
CA ARG A 78 9.32 0.29 3.80
C ARG A 78 8.24 1.35 3.50
N GLU A 79 8.23 1.87 2.28
CA GLU A 79 7.23 2.84 1.81
C GLU A 79 5.81 2.25 1.71
N GLY A 80 5.70 0.96 1.40
CA GLY A 80 4.41 0.29 1.30
C GLY A 80 4.54 -1.17 0.91
N HIS A 81 3.82 -2.02 1.64
CA HIS A 81 3.85 -3.46 1.45
C HIS A 81 3.37 -3.81 0.02
N PRO A 82 4.06 -4.69 -0.73
CA PRO A 82 3.70 -5.00 -2.12
C PRO A 82 2.25 -5.51 -2.30
N PHE A 83 1.72 -6.23 -1.31
CA PHE A 83 0.34 -6.73 -1.37
C PHE A 83 -0.72 -5.65 -1.16
N ASP A 84 -0.38 -4.53 -0.52
CA ASP A 84 -1.31 -3.42 -0.32
C ASP A 84 -1.45 -2.55 -1.58
N ALA A 85 -0.55 -2.72 -2.55
CA ALA A 85 -0.54 -1.96 -3.80
C ALA A 85 -1.47 -2.54 -4.88
N TYR A 86 -2.27 -3.58 -4.61
CA TYR A 86 -3.06 -4.26 -5.64
C TYR A 86 -4.04 -3.34 -6.38
N GLU A 87 -4.69 -2.41 -5.69
CA GLU A 87 -5.61 -1.47 -6.35
C GLU A 87 -4.87 -0.53 -7.32
N ARG A 88 -3.61 -0.18 -7.02
CA ARG A 88 -2.75 0.57 -7.94
C ARG A 88 -2.37 -0.26 -9.16
N LEU A 89 -2.15 -1.57 -9.01
CA LEU A 89 -1.90 -2.46 -10.15
C LEU A 89 -3.09 -2.45 -11.12
N LYS A 90 -4.31 -2.61 -10.56
CA LYS A 90 -5.54 -2.59 -11.36
C LYS A 90 -5.73 -1.25 -12.07
N ASP A 91 -5.42 -0.14 -11.40
CA ASP A 91 -5.50 1.18 -12.00
C ASP A 91 -4.49 1.35 -13.15
N GLN A 92 -3.23 0.93 -12.96
CA GLN A 92 -2.21 0.94 -14.01
C GLN A 92 -2.62 0.09 -15.22
N ALA A 93 -3.19 -1.10 -14.97
CA ALA A 93 -3.67 -1.98 -16.03
C ALA A 93 -4.83 -1.35 -16.82
N ARG A 94 -5.79 -0.69 -16.16
CA ARG A 94 -6.91 0.00 -16.84
C ARG A 94 -6.46 1.13 -17.75
N HIS A 95 -5.40 1.83 -17.36
CA HIS A 95 -4.87 2.99 -18.08
C HIS A 95 -3.67 2.66 -18.96
N ASN A 96 -3.33 1.37 -19.12
CA ASN A 96 -2.14 0.90 -19.84
C ASN A 96 -0.86 1.71 -19.48
N THR A 97 -0.67 1.94 -18.18
CA THR A 97 0.40 2.80 -17.67
C THR A 97 1.61 1.95 -17.30
N PRO A 98 2.81 2.26 -17.84
CA PRO A 98 4.01 1.52 -17.50
C PRO A 98 4.38 1.73 -16.02
N PRO A 99 4.94 0.71 -15.35
CA PRO A 99 5.20 0.79 -13.93
C PRO A 99 6.42 1.65 -13.63
N THR A 100 6.33 2.44 -12.57
CA THR A 100 7.50 3.12 -11.99
C THR A 100 8.48 2.08 -11.42
N PRO A 101 9.76 2.43 -11.16
CA PRO A 101 10.71 1.46 -10.57
C PRO A 101 10.23 0.82 -9.24
N PRO A 102 9.62 1.55 -8.29
CA PRO A 102 8.99 0.96 -7.12
C PRO A 102 7.85 -0.01 -7.45
N ASP A 103 6.98 0.36 -8.40
CA ASP A 103 5.83 -0.47 -8.75
C ASP A 103 6.25 -1.72 -9.53
N ASN A 104 7.22 -1.60 -10.45
CA ASN A 104 7.80 -2.76 -11.13
C ASN A 104 8.42 -3.74 -10.13
N PHE A 105 8.99 -3.26 -9.02
CA PHE A 105 9.41 -4.15 -7.93
C PHE A 105 8.22 -4.82 -7.24
N ARG A 106 7.16 -4.07 -6.92
CA ARG A 106 5.95 -4.61 -6.25
C ARG A 106 5.20 -5.63 -7.12
N TRP A 107 5.11 -5.42 -8.42
CA TRP A 107 4.42 -6.32 -9.37
C TRP A 107 5.05 -7.71 -9.44
N ARG A 108 6.34 -7.84 -9.12
CA ARG A 108 7.02 -9.15 -9.03
C ARG A 108 6.43 -10.05 -7.97
N TYR A 109 5.80 -9.49 -6.93
CA TYR A 109 5.10 -10.26 -5.91
C TYR A 109 3.82 -10.92 -6.44
N TYR A 110 3.29 -10.43 -7.57
CA TYR A 110 2.19 -11.04 -8.33
C TYR A 110 2.69 -11.85 -9.53
N GLY A 111 4.00 -12.08 -9.62
CA GLY A 111 4.62 -12.80 -10.74
C GLY A 111 4.78 -11.98 -12.02
N LEU A 112 4.48 -10.68 -12.01
CA LEU A 112 4.59 -9.79 -13.16
C LEU A 112 5.94 -9.05 -13.16
N PHE A 113 6.64 -9.09 -14.29
CA PHE A 113 7.95 -8.47 -14.48
C PHE A 113 7.90 -7.58 -15.71
N TYR A 114 8.06 -6.27 -15.55
CA TYR A 114 8.16 -5.37 -16.70
C TYR A 114 9.57 -5.47 -17.32
N VAL A 115 9.64 -5.79 -18.62
CA VAL A 115 10.86 -6.24 -19.31
C VAL A 115 11.56 -5.11 -20.10
N ALA A 116 11.13 -3.86 -19.91
CA ALA A 116 11.78 -2.72 -20.55
C ALA A 116 13.27 -2.59 -20.12
N PRO A 117 14.18 -2.17 -21.02
CA PRO A 117 13.92 -1.66 -22.38
C PRO A 117 13.87 -2.75 -23.46
N ALA A 118 14.16 -4.01 -23.13
CA ALA A 118 14.19 -5.08 -24.12
C ALA A 118 12.81 -5.34 -24.74
N GLN A 119 11.75 -5.17 -23.94
CA GLN A 119 10.37 -5.26 -24.40
C GLN A 119 9.45 -4.42 -23.50
N ASN A 120 8.64 -3.54 -24.09
CA ASN A 120 7.69 -2.69 -23.36
C ASN A 120 6.41 -3.47 -22.99
N SER A 121 6.59 -4.58 -22.29
CA SER A 121 5.51 -5.48 -21.86
C SER A 121 5.88 -6.17 -20.57
N TYR A 122 4.91 -6.85 -19.97
CA TYR A 122 5.11 -7.73 -18.83
C TYR A 122 5.41 -9.17 -19.26
N MET A 123 6.24 -9.82 -18.46
CA MET A 123 6.35 -11.26 -18.38
C MET A 123 5.68 -11.73 -17.09
N CYS A 124 4.77 -12.70 -17.19
CA CYS A 124 4.14 -13.34 -16.04
C CYS A 124 4.78 -14.70 -15.78
N ARG A 125 5.22 -14.92 -14.54
CA ARG A 125 5.73 -16.22 -14.06
C ARG A 125 4.73 -16.82 -13.07
N LEU A 126 4.35 -18.07 -13.31
CA LEU A 126 3.36 -18.78 -12.51
C LEU A 126 3.91 -19.22 -11.15
N ARG A 127 3.01 -19.54 -10.22
CA ARG A 127 3.32 -20.26 -8.98
C ARG A 127 2.87 -21.71 -9.11
N MET A 128 3.82 -22.60 -9.39
CA MET A 128 3.55 -24.00 -9.69
C MET A 128 4.44 -24.92 -8.83
N PRO A 129 3.89 -25.56 -7.77
CA PRO A 129 4.64 -26.49 -6.95
C PRO A 129 5.07 -27.71 -7.75
N ASN A 130 6.35 -28.09 -7.66
CA ASN A 130 6.94 -29.26 -8.33
C ASN A 130 6.72 -29.31 -9.85
N SER A 131 6.34 -28.20 -10.47
CA SER A 131 6.09 -28.15 -11.92
C SER A 131 4.97 -29.07 -12.41
N ILE A 132 4.01 -29.38 -11.53
CA ILE A 132 2.90 -30.28 -11.84
C ILE A 132 1.68 -29.46 -12.26
N LEU A 133 1.11 -29.79 -13.42
CA LEU A 133 -0.14 -29.22 -13.93
C LEU A 133 -1.08 -30.34 -14.37
N LYS A 134 -2.37 -30.05 -14.30
CA LYS A 134 -3.40 -30.84 -14.98
C LYS A 134 -3.53 -30.38 -16.43
N HIS A 135 -3.99 -31.28 -17.30
CA HIS A 135 -4.16 -30.97 -18.73
C HIS A 135 -5.01 -29.71 -18.97
N TRP A 136 -6.07 -29.49 -18.19
CA TRP A 136 -6.95 -28.33 -18.31
C TRP A 136 -6.32 -27.02 -17.82
N GLN A 137 -5.42 -27.07 -16.82
CA GLN A 137 -4.65 -25.89 -16.41
C GLN A 137 -3.67 -25.48 -17.51
N PHE A 138 -3.08 -26.46 -18.19
CA PHE A 138 -2.19 -26.20 -19.33
C PHE A 138 -2.96 -25.67 -20.55
N SER A 139 -4.18 -26.19 -20.82
CA SER A 139 -5.07 -25.63 -21.83
C SER A 139 -5.43 -24.17 -21.54
N GLY A 140 -5.86 -23.86 -20.31
CA GLY A 140 -6.17 -22.48 -19.94
C GLY A 140 -4.95 -21.56 -19.99
N LEU A 141 -3.74 -22.09 -19.76
CA LEU A 141 -2.51 -21.34 -19.95
C LEU A 141 -2.24 -21.00 -21.41
N ALA A 142 -2.54 -21.91 -22.34
CA ALA A 142 -2.45 -21.65 -23.77
C ALA A 142 -3.45 -20.55 -24.18
N ASP A 143 -4.71 -20.66 -23.74
CA ASP A 143 -5.75 -19.65 -24.02
C ASP A 143 -5.34 -18.26 -23.52
N LEU A 144 -4.75 -18.18 -22.32
CA LEU A 144 -4.24 -16.92 -21.74
C LEU A 144 -3.05 -16.36 -22.54
N ALA A 145 -2.14 -17.23 -23.00
CA ALA A 145 -1.00 -16.81 -23.79
C ALA A 145 -1.41 -16.27 -25.17
N GLU A 146 -2.43 -16.86 -25.80
CA GLU A 146 -2.99 -16.38 -27.08
C GLU A 146 -3.81 -15.09 -26.91
N SER A 147 -4.59 -14.99 -25.82
CA SER A 147 -5.52 -13.86 -25.64
C SER A 147 -4.85 -12.60 -25.08
N TYR A 148 -3.83 -12.76 -24.22
CA TYR A 148 -3.26 -11.67 -23.43
C TYR A 148 -1.73 -11.60 -23.49
N GLY A 149 -1.08 -12.40 -24.34
CA GLY A 149 0.36 -12.41 -24.50
C GLY A 149 0.77 -12.61 -25.96
N GLY A 150 2.01 -13.04 -26.19
CA GLY A 150 2.54 -13.24 -27.54
C GLY A 150 2.10 -14.54 -28.25
N GLY A 151 1.15 -15.30 -27.71
CA GLY A 151 0.75 -16.61 -28.27
C GLY A 151 1.74 -17.74 -28.00
N TYR A 152 2.66 -17.57 -27.05
CA TYR A 152 3.64 -18.59 -26.68
C TYR A 152 3.96 -18.55 -25.18
N THR A 153 4.58 -19.62 -24.69
CA THR A 153 5.12 -19.69 -23.33
C THR A 153 6.54 -20.23 -23.32
N HIS A 154 7.31 -19.84 -22.30
CA HIS A 154 8.68 -20.33 -22.10
C HIS A 154 8.77 -21.20 -20.85
N VAL A 155 9.44 -22.34 -20.98
CA VAL A 155 9.87 -23.15 -19.83
C VAL A 155 11.17 -22.56 -19.27
N THR A 156 11.22 -22.44 -17.94
CA THR A 156 12.39 -21.91 -17.22
C THR A 156 13.27 -23.04 -16.70
N THR A 157 14.51 -22.71 -16.33
CA THR A 157 15.46 -23.64 -15.69
C THR A 157 15.01 -24.17 -14.31
N ARG A 158 13.94 -23.60 -13.74
CA ARG A 158 13.27 -24.08 -12.52
C ARG A 158 11.98 -24.85 -12.84
N ALA A 159 11.90 -25.41 -14.05
CA ALA A 159 10.75 -26.14 -14.57
C ALA A 159 9.41 -25.38 -14.43
N ASN A 160 9.44 -24.05 -14.43
CA ASN A 160 8.25 -23.20 -14.36
C ASN A 160 7.91 -22.63 -15.76
N ILE A 161 6.71 -22.09 -15.94
CA ILE A 161 6.24 -21.53 -17.21
C ILE A 161 6.13 -20.01 -17.10
N GLN A 162 6.44 -19.32 -18.20
CA GLN A 162 6.31 -17.87 -18.35
C GLN A 162 5.49 -17.51 -19.58
N ILE A 163 4.52 -16.61 -19.42
CA ILE A 163 3.85 -15.91 -20.52
C ILE A 163 4.56 -14.56 -20.70
N ARG A 164 4.72 -14.12 -21.95
CA ARG A 164 5.39 -12.86 -22.31
C ARG A 164 4.50 -12.02 -23.19
N GLU A 165 4.91 -10.78 -23.39
CA GLU A 165 4.21 -9.81 -24.24
C GLU A 165 2.83 -9.44 -23.69
N ILE A 166 2.71 -9.42 -22.36
CA ILE A 166 1.47 -9.02 -21.69
C ILE A 166 1.42 -7.50 -21.64
N GLU A 167 0.34 -6.92 -22.14
CA GLU A 167 0.04 -5.47 -22.09
C GLU A 167 -0.72 -5.09 -20.82
#